data_AF-A0A0H5Q298-F1
#
_entry.id   AF-A0A0H5Q298-F1
#
_cell.length_a   1.000
_cell.length_b   1.000
_cell.length_c   1.000
_cell.angle_alpha   90.00
_cell.angle_beta   90.00
_cell.angle_gamma   90.00
#
_symmetry.space_group_name_H-M   'P 1'
#
loop_
_entity.id
_entity.type
_entity.pdbx_description
1 polymer ?
#
loop_
_entity_poly.entity_id
_entity_poly.type
_entity_poly.pdbx_seq_one_letter_code
_entity_poly.pdbx_strand_id
1 'polypeptide(L)'
;MRNKAPHPSTTPRKPPVASGNGFPRAFQEAHRHTSGCTPRPGESSSRPFGGAALGIYAEKYSPAGTARVTADPVLFADTGEGTGELVAFKRQGVELKPVVTSQMVRVERFAMKAAARRLLPKNHRTTKCMNWRLPNMEVQVLKGATTNKAFYHGLQVCAMPWACPVCASKISERRRAEVFKGMKQAEVLGLQVALVTLTVPHGLGDDVSSVVDRMSAAWTRLWQGKAGMLLRESLGLFGHIRALEVTHGANGFHPHFHALMFFHPAQVHPGAWEKFGPRWQTVAVRSGLPRPSDERGCKIDDGKKAAAYVAKGVWGLESELTKGHVKTGKKGSRTPFDLLRAYMAGDKAAGALWRVYVDAFTGRRQLHWSVGLKKLLAIADLSDDEIANKPDDERSLLQASITDEQWRLIYRRGFESAVLDLAEVSVDVLLRFLASLVPENSVEVKNGLQNSARSPNHSQQDCAISTPQDRERIRGSVPAGTKGFHGRQRRDYPLLLGHPQ
;
A
#
# COMPACT_ATOMS: atom_id res chain seq x y z
N MET A 1 -48.32 -1.41 69.65
CA MET A 1 -47.59 -0.12 69.70
C MET A 1 -47.52 0.45 68.29
N ARG A 2 -47.96 1.72 68.15
CA ARG A 2 -47.77 2.76 67.10
C ARG A 2 -46.67 2.47 66.03
N ASN A 3 -46.70 2.93 64.78
CA ASN A 3 -47.65 3.62 63.87
C ASN A 3 -46.94 3.75 62.49
N LYS A 4 -47.73 3.85 61.40
CA LYS A 4 -47.52 4.65 60.16
C LYS A 4 -46.38 4.34 59.16
N ALA A 5 -46.79 3.78 58.01
CA ALA A 5 -46.92 4.42 56.67
C ALA A 5 -45.68 5.03 55.93
N PRO A 6 -45.72 5.09 54.57
CA PRO A 6 -44.59 4.78 53.67
C PRO A 6 -43.93 5.99 52.99
N HIS A 7 -42.73 5.78 52.43
CA HIS A 7 -42.05 6.72 51.51
C HIS A 7 -42.20 6.31 50.03
N PRO A 8 -42.24 7.27 49.09
CA PRO A 8 -42.76 7.06 47.74
C PRO A 8 -41.71 6.62 46.70
N SER A 9 -42.22 5.96 45.68
CA SER A 9 -41.55 5.60 44.44
C SER A 9 -41.17 6.82 43.59
N THR A 10 -39.90 6.90 43.17
CA THR A 10 -39.51 7.70 42.00
C THR A 10 -38.46 6.96 41.18
N THR A 11 -38.80 6.72 39.93
CA THR A 11 -37.96 6.16 38.87
C THR A 11 -36.83 7.13 38.47
N PRO A 12 -35.59 6.68 38.24
CA PRO A 12 -34.60 7.50 37.54
C PRO A 12 -34.76 7.32 36.03
N ARG A 13 -35.14 8.42 35.36
CA ARG A 13 -35.11 8.58 33.90
C ARG A 13 -33.69 8.40 33.36
N LYS A 14 -33.58 7.77 32.20
CA LYS A 14 -32.39 7.73 31.34
C LYS A 14 -31.87 9.15 31.06
N PRO A 15 -30.55 9.42 31.14
CA PRO A 15 -29.99 10.68 30.66
C PRO A 15 -29.84 10.68 29.13
N PRO A 16 -29.94 11.86 28.48
CA PRO A 16 -29.91 11.99 27.03
C PRO A 16 -28.50 11.93 26.46
N VAL A 17 -28.44 11.50 25.20
CA VAL A 17 -27.27 11.53 24.32
C VAL A 17 -26.89 13.00 24.05
N ALA A 18 -25.67 13.39 24.40
CA ALA A 18 -25.11 14.70 24.05
C ALA A 18 -23.90 14.51 23.13
N SER A 19 -24.15 14.76 21.85
CA SER A 19 -23.15 15.18 20.86
C SER A 19 -22.62 16.57 21.23
N GLY A 20 -21.30 16.75 21.28
CA GLY A 20 -20.72 18.07 21.56
C GLY A 20 -19.24 18.14 21.22
N ASN A 21 -18.94 18.72 20.06
CA ASN A 21 -17.62 19.22 19.68
C ASN A 21 -17.21 20.36 20.62
N GLY A 22 -15.97 20.34 21.12
CA GLY A 22 -15.37 21.44 21.87
C GLY A 22 -14.01 21.83 21.29
N PHE A 23 -14.00 22.86 20.45
CA PHE A 23 -12.83 23.73 20.22
C PHE A 23 -13.15 25.08 20.90
N PRO A 24 -12.18 25.74 21.56
CA PRO A 24 -12.45 27.03 22.20
C PRO A 24 -12.54 28.15 21.16
N ARG A 25 -13.66 28.90 21.22
CA ARG A 25 -13.85 30.21 20.57
C ARG A 25 -13.18 31.28 21.42
N ALA A 26 -12.37 32.12 20.80
CA ALA A 26 -12.07 33.47 21.28
C ALA A 26 -11.91 34.40 20.08
N PHE A 27 -12.36 35.64 20.25
CA PHE A 27 -12.31 36.81 19.37
C PHE A 27 -13.46 37.02 18.37
N GLN A 28 -14.44 37.80 18.82
CA GLN A 28 -15.01 38.89 18.00
C GLN A 28 -15.57 40.03 18.87
N GLU A 29 -15.48 41.23 18.30
CA GLU A 29 -16.02 42.56 18.71
C GLU A 29 -15.17 43.40 19.68
N ALA A 30 -14.98 44.72 19.50
CA ALA A 30 -15.28 45.66 18.41
C ALA A 30 -14.59 47.00 18.73
N HIS A 31 -14.23 47.79 17.71
CA HIS A 31 -14.30 49.25 17.78
C HIS A 31 -14.70 49.82 16.40
N ARG A 32 -15.65 50.77 16.44
CA ARG A 32 -16.42 51.36 15.33
C ARG A 32 -15.85 52.70 14.86
N HIS A 33 -16.41 53.14 13.72
CA HIS A 33 -16.60 54.51 13.18
C HIS A 33 -15.44 55.04 12.31
N THR A 34 -15.62 55.61 11.10
CA THR A 34 -16.69 56.48 10.55
C THR A 34 -16.80 56.41 8.99
N SER A 35 -18.01 56.69 8.46
CA SER A 35 -18.44 57.34 7.18
C SER A 35 -17.48 57.47 5.97
N GLY A 36 -17.87 57.37 4.68
CA GLY A 36 -19.18 57.31 4.01
C GLY A 36 -19.04 57.55 2.49
N CYS A 37 -20.19 57.44 1.80
CA CYS A 37 -20.54 57.90 0.45
C CYS A 37 -20.24 57.07 -0.82
N THR A 38 -21.31 57.00 -1.63
CA THR A 38 -21.68 56.16 -2.77
C THR A 38 -21.28 56.73 -4.15
N PRO A 39 -21.38 55.93 -5.24
CA PRO A 39 -20.97 56.29 -6.59
C PRO A 39 -22.12 56.85 -7.46
N ARG A 40 -21.80 57.51 -8.59
CA ARG A 40 -22.74 57.77 -9.70
C ARG A 40 -22.10 57.66 -11.10
N PRO A 41 -22.91 57.42 -12.15
CA PRO A 41 -22.50 56.79 -13.42
C PRO A 41 -22.74 57.66 -14.69
N GLY A 42 -22.39 57.10 -15.86
CA GLY A 42 -22.82 57.55 -17.20
C GLY A 42 -21.64 57.66 -18.19
N GLU A 43 -21.79 57.55 -19.52
CA GLU A 43 -22.72 56.88 -20.43
C GLU A 43 -22.13 57.06 -21.85
N SER A 44 -22.39 56.10 -22.76
CA SER A 44 -22.38 56.26 -24.24
C SER A 44 -21.00 56.45 -24.93
N SER A 45 -20.71 56.03 -26.18
CA SER A 45 -21.53 55.70 -27.34
C SER A 45 -20.70 54.97 -28.45
N SER A 46 -21.44 54.35 -29.38
CA SER A 46 -21.12 54.06 -30.81
C SER A 46 -20.46 52.73 -31.24
N ARG A 47 -21.20 51.98 -32.08
CA ARG A 47 -20.79 50.88 -33.01
C ARG A 47 -20.69 51.49 -34.45
N PRO A 48 -20.53 50.75 -35.60
CA PRO A 48 -20.19 49.33 -35.90
C PRO A 48 -19.19 49.13 -37.09
N PHE A 49 -18.99 47.84 -37.48
CA PHE A 49 -18.60 47.27 -38.80
C PHE A 49 -17.20 46.62 -38.97
N GLY A 50 -17.22 45.34 -39.37
CA GLY A 50 -16.42 44.84 -40.50
C GLY A 50 -15.36 43.74 -40.26
N GLY A 51 -15.68 42.49 -40.63
CA GLY A 51 -14.79 41.66 -41.47
C GLY A 51 -13.67 40.79 -40.86
N ALA A 52 -13.92 39.47 -40.84
CA ALA A 52 -13.03 38.35 -41.18
C ALA A 52 -11.68 38.05 -40.46
N ALA A 53 -11.70 36.91 -39.75
CA ALA A 53 -10.85 35.71 -39.90
C ALA A 53 -9.38 35.61 -39.38
N LEU A 54 -9.16 34.47 -38.69
CA LEU A 54 -7.91 33.71 -38.41
C LEU A 54 -7.00 34.19 -37.28
N GLY A 55 -6.63 33.25 -36.39
CA GLY A 55 -5.37 33.34 -35.65
C GLY A 55 -5.41 32.87 -34.20
N ILE A 56 -4.93 31.65 -33.99
CA ILE A 56 -4.59 31.04 -32.70
C ILE A 56 -3.62 31.95 -31.92
N TYR A 57 -3.95 32.34 -30.69
CA TYR A 57 -2.97 32.90 -29.74
C TYR A 57 -2.91 32.03 -28.48
N ALA A 58 -1.99 31.06 -28.51
CA ALA A 58 -1.34 30.54 -27.32
C ALA A 58 0.04 31.23 -27.26
N GLU A 59 0.16 32.23 -26.39
CA GLU A 59 1.43 32.90 -26.12
C GLU A 59 2.47 31.89 -25.61
N LYS A 60 3.53 31.72 -26.41
CA LYS A 60 4.76 31.06 -26.01
C LYS A 60 5.51 31.97 -25.04
N TYR A 61 5.46 31.65 -23.75
CA TYR A 61 6.48 32.14 -22.82
C TYR A 61 7.68 31.20 -22.89
N SER A 62 8.65 31.55 -23.74
CA SER A 62 10.02 31.02 -23.65
C SER A 62 10.81 31.92 -22.70
N PRO A 63 11.31 31.44 -21.56
CA PRO A 63 12.29 32.21 -20.81
C PRO A 63 13.63 32.13 -21.56
N ALA A 64 14.05 33.26 -22.13
CA ALA A 64 15.44 33.51 -22.47
C ALA A 64 16.23 33.62 -21.17
N GLY A 65 16.98 32.56 -20.85
CA GLY A 65 17.86 32.48 -19.70
C GLY A 65 18.63 31.19 -19.78
N THR A 66 19.88 31.28 -20.22
CA THR A 66 20.87 30.19 -20.28
C THR A 66 21.24 29.74 -18.86
N ALA A 67 20.31 29.12 -18.14
CA ALA A 67 20.64 28.21 -17.07
C ALA A 67 21.18 26.94 -17.73
N ARG A 68 22.50 26.80 -17.79
CA ARG A 68 23.12 25.49 -17.99
C ARG A 68 22.61 24.60 -16.87
N VAL A 69 21.59 23.80 -17.15
CA VAL A 69 21.34 22.57 -16.40
C VAL A 69 22.58 21.74 -16.65
N THR A 70 23.55 21.80 -15.74
CA THR A 70 24.64 20.82 -15.68
C THR A 70 23.99 19.49 -15.30
N ALA A 71 23.38 18.83 -16.28
CA ALA A 71 23.02 17.43 -16.12
C ALA A 71 24.34 16.70 -15.93
N ASP A 72 24.53 16.06 -14.77
CA ASP A 72 25.68 15.18 -14.55
C ASP A 72 25.81 14.25 -15.77
N PRO A 73 26.97 14.22 -16.45
CA PRO A 73 27.12 13.44 -17.66
C PRO A 73 26.85 11.97 -17.37
N VAL A 74 26.07 11.33 -18.25
CA VAL A 74 25.91 9.88 -18.25
C VAL A 74 27.21 9.29 -18.80
N LEU A 75 27.89 8.49 -17.97
CA LEU A 75 29.12 7.80 -18.32
C LEU A 75 28.77 6.39 -18.79
N PHE A 76 29.46 5.88 -19.80
CA PHE A 76 29.28 4.51 -20.26
C PHE A 76 30.52 3.72 -19.88
N ALA A 77 30.35 2.53 -19.30
CA ALA A 77 31.44 1.62 -19.01
C ALA A 77 31.17 0.26 -19.67
N ASP A 78 32.20 -0.32 -20.27
CA ASP A 78 32.15 -1.69 -20.78
C ASP A 78 32.08 -2.67 -19.61
N THR A 79 31.16 -3.62 -19.69
CA THR A 79 30.86 -4.56 -18.61
C THR A 79 31.36 -5.98 -18.85
N GLY A 80 32.00 -6.23 -19.99
CA GLY A 80 32.60 -7.52 -20.29
C GLY A 80 33.88 -7.39 -21.11
N GLU A 81 34.88 -8.24 -20.83
CA GLU A 81 36.06 -8.37 -21.68
C GLU A 81 35.62 -8.92 -23.06
N GLY A 82 35.31 -8.02 -24.00
CA GLY A 82 35.06 -8.34 -25.40
C GLY A 82 33.60 -8.42 -25.86
N THR A 83 32.61 -8.13 -25.01
CA THR A 83 31.19 -8.08 -25.46
C THR A 83 30.81 -6.72 -26.06
N GLY A 84 31.51 -5.65 -25.69
CA GLY A 84 31.17 -4.28 -26.07
C GLY A 84 29.86 -3.77 -25.45
N GLU A 85 29.32 -4.47 -24.44
CA GLU A 85 28.10 -4.07 -23.76
C GLU A 85 28.39 -2.91 -22.80
N LEU A 86 27.93 -1.72 -23.20
CA LEU A 86 28.05 -0.50 -22.43
C LEU A 86 26.88 -0.33 -21.45
N VAL A 87 27.17 -0.26 -20.16
CA VAL A 87 26.20 0.13 -19.15
C VAL A 87 26.33 1.62 -18.86
N ALA A 88 25.19 2.31 -18.88
CA ALA A 88 25.10 3.71 -18.52
C ALA A 88 25.16 3.88 -16.99
N PHE A 89 26.01 4.78 -16.54
CA PHE A 89 26.17 5.21 -15.16
C PHE A 89 25.88 6.70 -15.05
N LYS A 90 25.25 7.10 -13.94
CA LYS A 90 25.09 8.49 -13.56
C LYS A 90 25.92 8.77 -12.31
N ARG A 91 26.62 9.91 -12.32
CA ARG A 91 27.32 10.40 -11.13
C ARG A 91 26.32 10.85 -10.07
N GLN A 92 26.49 10.38 -8.84
CA GLN A 92 25.75 10.84 -7.67
C GLN A 92 26.76 11.20 -6.57
N GLY A 93 27.23 12.45 -6.58
CA GLY A 93 28.34 12.90 -5.74
C GLY A 93 29.67 12.29 -6.20
N VAL A 94 30.29 11.46 -5.35
CA VAL A 94 31.56 10.75 -5.65
C VAL A 94 31.29 9.34 -6.20
N GLU A 95 30.06 8.84 -6.09
CA GLU A 95 29.68 7.48 -6.47
C GLU A 95 29.12 7.45 -7.89
N LEU A 96 29.46 6.41 -8.67
CA LEU A 96 28.82 6.11 -9.95
C LEU A 96 27.74 5.06 -9.73
N LYS A 97 26.52 5.34 -10.19
CA LYS A 97 25.40 4.40 -10.09
C LYS A 97 24.87 4.03 -11.46
N PRO A 98 24.55 2.76 -11.72
CA PRO A 98 23.95 2.36 -12.97
C PRO A 98 22.62 3.09 -13.17
N VAL A 99 22.36 3.50 -14.41
CA VAL A 99 21.09 4.11 -14.80
C VAL A 99 20.02 3.03 -14.80
N VAL A 100 19.12 3.10 -13.83
CA VAL A 100 17.99 2.18 -13.70
C VAL A 100 16.76 2.82 -14.34
N THR A 101 16.21 2.18 -15.38
CA THR A 101 15.01 2.66 -16.09
C THR A 101 13.72 2.19 -15.42
N SER A 102 12.60 2.85 -15.72
CA SER A 102 11.27 2.45 -15.21
C SER A 102 10.86 1.02 -15.63
N GLN A 103 11.33 0.59 -16.80
CA GLN A 103 11.11 -0.72 -17.38
C GLN A 103 11.90 -1.78 -16.62
N MET A 104 13.18 -1.53 -16.31
CA MET A 104 14.00 -2.44 -15.48
C MET A 104 13.36 -2.68 -14.10
N VAL A 105 12.88 -1.62 -13.44
CA VAL A 105 12.17 -1.74 -12.14
C VAL A 105 10.85 -2.50 -12.29
N ARG A 106 10.15 -2.36 -13.42
CA ARG A 106 8.91 -3.11 -13.70
C ARG A 106 9.18 -4.60 -13.87
N VAL A 107 10.18 -4.95 -14.67
CA VAL A 107 10.62 -6.35 -14.88
C VAL A 107 10.94 -7.00 -13.54
N GLU A 108 11.77 -6.35 -12.71
CA GLU A 108 12.14 -6.88 -11.40
C GLU A 108 10.91 -7.09 -10.50
N ARG A 109 9.96 -6.14 -10.48
CA ARG A 109 8.73 -6.28 -9.68
C ARG A 109 7.86 -7.46 -10.10
N PHE A 110 7.70 -7.70 -11.40
CA PHE A 110 6.95 -8.87 -11.89
C PHE A 110 7.69 -10.17 -11.58
N ALA A 111 9.02 -10.19 -11.71
CA ALA A 111 9.85 -11.34 -11.33
C ALA A 111 9.76 -11.65 -9.82
N MET A 112 9.87 -10.64 -8.95
CA MET A 112 9.70 -10.80 -7.50
C MET A 112 8.28 -11.25 -7.14
N LYS A 113 7.24 -10.76 -7.83
CA LYS A 113 5.86 -11.24 -7.67
C LYS A 113 5.73 -12.72 -8.05
N ALA A 114 6.36 -13.15 -9.15
CA ALA A 114 6.39 -14.56 -9.54
C ALA A 114 7.12 -15.43 -8.49
N ALA A 115 8.22 -14.93 -7.91
CA ALA A 115 8.93 -15.59 -6.82
C ALA A 115 8.06 -15.69 -5.55
N ALA A 116 7.42 -14.60 -5.13
CA ALA A 116 6.47 -14.56 -4.02
C ALA A 116 5.33 -15.58 -4.21
N ARG A 117 4.77 -15.69 -5.43
CA ARG A 117 3.75 -16.69 -5.77
C ARG A 117 4.20 -18.14 -5.53
N ARG A 118 5.49 -18.45 -5.71
CA ARG A 118 6.04 -19.79 -5.46
C ARG A 118 6.18 -20.10 -3.96
N LEU A 119 6.38 -19.07 -3.14
CA LEU A 119 6.56 -19.20 -1.70
C LEU A 119 5.25 -19.22 -0.91
N LEU A 120 4.16 -18.69 -1.49
CA LEU A 120 2.88 -18.52 -0.81
C LEU A 120 1.91 -19.68 -1.06
N PRO A 121 1.01 -19.99 -0.09
CA PRO A 121 -0.08 -20.93 -0.30
C PRO A 121 -0.97 -20.55 -1.49
N LYS A 122 -1.50 -21.55 -2.21
CA LYS A 122 -2.31 -21.35 -3.43
C LYS A 122 -3.54 -20.45 -3.19
N ASN A 123 -4.11 -20.46 -1.99
CA ASN A 123 -5.28 -19.64 -1.63
C ASN A 123 -4.94 -18.19 -1.24
N HIS A 124 -3.66 -17.83 -1.09
CA HIS A 124 -3.25 -16.47 -0.73
C HIS A 124 -3.55 -15.46 -1.85
N ARG A 125 -4.15 -14.30 -1.55
CA ARG A 125 -4.58 -13.32 -2.59
C ARG A 125 -3.47 -12.90 -3.55
N THR A 126 -2.23 -12.76 -3.08
CA THR A 126 -1.06 -12.43 -3.92
C THR A 126 -0.81 -13.44 -5.06
N THR A 127 -1.17 -14.72 -4.89
CA THR A 127 -0.97 -15.73 -5.96
C THR A 127 -1.91 -15.52 -7.15
N LYS A 128 -3.03 -14.82 -6.93
CA LYS A 128 -4.04 -14.48 -7.94
C LYS A 128 -3.79 -13.10 -8.57
N CYS A 129 -3.10 -12.21 -7.86
CA CYS A 129 -2.84 -10.84 -8.27
C CYS A 129 -2.15 -10.81 -9.63
N MET A 130 -2.64 -9.99 -10.57
CA MET A 130 -2.11 -9.87 -11.93
C MET A 130 -1.86 -11.22 -12.60
N ASN A 131 -2.68 -12.24 -12.29
CA ASN A 131 -2.66 -13.56 -12.93
C ASN A 131 -4.08 -13.98 -13.30
N TRP A 132 -5.05 -13.66 -12.45
CA TRP A 132 -6.46 -13.98 -12.68
C TRP A 132 -7.19 -12.79 -13.27
N ARG A 133 -8.00 -13.06 -14.29
CA ARG A 133 -8.97 -12.11 -14.85
C ARG A 133 -10.11 -11.89 -13.87
N LEU A 134 -10.63 -10.67 -13.81
CA LEU A 134 -11.84 -10.36 -13.06
C LEU A 134 -13.07 -10.93 -13.79
N PRO A 135 -14.09 -11.43 -13.06
CA PRO A 135 -15.32 -11.88 -13.69
C PRO A 135 -15.92 -10.78 -14.57
N ASN A 136 -16.42 -11.15 -15.75
CA ASN A 136 -17.11 -10.26 -16.69
C ASN A 136 -16.26 -9.08 -17.23
N MET A 137 -14.94 -9.14 -17.08
CA MET A 137 -14.01 -8.14 -17.61
C MET A 137 -13.05 -8.79 -18.62
N GLU A 138 -12.70 -8.08 -19.69
CA GLU A 138 -11.60 -8.49 -20.58
C GLU A 138 -10.24 -8.11 -19.97
N VAL A 139 -9.20 -8.88 -20.29
CA VAL A 139 -7.83 -8.42 -20.01
C VAL A 139 -7.46 -7.41 -21.08
N GLN A 140 -7.11 -6.20 -20.67
CA GLN A 140 -6.77 -5.11 -21.59
C GLN A 140 -5.40 -4.53 -21.24
N VAL A 141 -4.72 -4.02 -22.26
CA VAL A 141 -3.54 -3.17 -22.12
C VAL A 141 -3.94 -1.76 -22.48
N LEU A 142 -3.79 -0.86 -21.51
CA LEU A 142 -4.10 0.55 -21.65
C LEU A 142 -2.81 1.36 -21.57
N LYS A 143 -2.79 2.53 -22.21
CA LYS A 143 -1.69 3.50 -22.10
C LYS A 143 -2.22 4.83 -21.61
N GLY A 144 -1.68 5.30 -20.49
CA GLY A 144 -2.09 6.58 -19.88
C GLY A 144 -1.70 7.76 -20.77
N ALA A 145 -2.63 8.68 -21.01
CA ALA A 145 -2.41 9.87 -21.81
C ALA A 145 -1.54 10.91 -21.09
N THR A 146 -1.58 10.94 -19.75
CA THR A 146 -0.80 11.87 -18.93
C THR A 146 0.59 11.31 -18.64
N THR A 147 0.64 10.03 -18.30
CA THR A 147 1.89 9.37 -17.87
C THR A 147 2.69 8.78 -19.03
N ASN A 148 2.05 8.56 -20.18
CA ASN A 148 2.61 7.79 -21.31
C ASN A 148 3.07 6.38 -20.90
N LYS A 149 2.50 5.82 -19.82
CA LYS A 149 2.85 4.50 -19.29
C LYS A 149 1.74 3.49 -19.55
N ALA A 150 2.14 2.27 -19.88
CA ALA A 150 1.22 1.18 -20.11
C ALA A 150 0.90 0.43 -18.80
N PHE A 151 -0.33 -0.04 -18.69
CA PHE A 151 -0.82 -0.82 -17.55
C PHE A 151 -1.91 -1.82 -17.97
N TYR A 152 -2.10 -2.84 -17.15
CA TYR A 152 -3.16 -3.82 -17.35
C TYR A 152 -4.48 -3.36 -16.73
N HIS A 153 -5.57 -3.71 -17.39
CA HIS A 153 -6.93 -3.61 -16.87
C HIS A 153 -7.64 -4.97 -16.94
N GLY A 154 -8.66 -5.16 -16.09
CA GLY A 154 -9.42 -6.42 -16.00
C GLY A 154 -8.73 -7.56 -15.25
N LEU A 155 -7.60 -7.30 -14.57
CA LEU A 155 -6.91 -8.29 -13.73
C LEU A 155 -7.15 -8.06 -12.24
N GLN A 156 -7.11 -9.14 -11.47
CA GLN A 156 -7.27 -9.08 -10.02
C GLN A 156 -6.09 -8.34 -9.36
N VAL A 157 -6.39 -7.42 -8.44
CA VAL A 157 -5.41 -6.70 -7.63
C VAL A 157 -5.57 -7.10 -6.16
N CYS A 158 -4.50 -7.58 -5.52
CA CYS A 158 -4.59 -8.14 -4.18
C CYS A 158 -4.53 -7.12 -3.04
N ALA A 159 -4.03 -5.92 -3.30
CA ALA A 159 -3.82 -4.87 -2.30
C ALA A 159 -3.04 -5.34 -1.05
N MET A 160 -2.05 -6.23 -1.24
CA MET A 160 -1.21 -6.77 -0.16
C MET A 160 0.18 -6.13 -0.19
N PRO A 161 0.40 -4.99 0.47
CA PRO A 161 1.68 -4.28 0.37
C PRO A 161 2.85 -5.00 1.05
N TRP A 162 2.56 -5.88 2.02
CA TRP A 162 3.61 -6.69 2.64
C TRP A 162 4.12 -7.81 1.73
N ALA A 163 3.23 -8.44 0.95
CA ALA A 163 3.53 -9.68 0.23
C ALA A 163 3.65 -9.52 -1.30
N CYS A 164 3.09 -8.46 -1.89
CA CYS A 164 3.02 -8.30 -3.35
C CYS A 164 3.87 -7.11 -3.82
N PRO A 165 5.03 -7.32 -4.46
CA PRO A 165 5.92 -6.24 -4.93
C PRO A 165 5.24 -5.26 -5.90
N VAL A 166 4.29 -5.74 -6.71
CA VAL A 166 3.50 -4.92 -7.65
C VAL A 166 2.55 -3.98 -6.90
N CYS A 167 1.72 -4.51 -5.99
CA CYS A 167 0.79 -3.68 -5.21
C CYS A 167 1.50 -2.78 -4.22
N ALA A 168 2.55 -3.28 -3.56
CA ALA A 168 3.37 -2.54 -2.60
C ALA A 168 3.87 -1.22 -3.18
N SER A 169 4.52 -1.28 -4.35
CA SER A 169 5.03 -0.08 -5.02
C SER A 169 3.94 0.95 -5.33
N LYS A 170 2.77 0.48 -5.82
CA LYS A 170 1.63 1.32 -6.19
C LYS A 170 1.00 1.99 -4.96
N ILE A 171 0.77 1.21 -3.89
CA ILE A 171 0.22 1.70 -2.61
C ILE A 171 1.21 2.69 -1.98
N SER A 172 2.49 2.35 -1.88
CA SER A 172 3.52 3.21 -1.31
C SER A 172 3.60 4.57 -2.00
N GLU A 173 3.58 4.61 -3.33
CA GLU A 173 3.65 5.88 -4.08
C GLU A 173 2.38 6.73 -3.90
N ARG A 174 1.19 6.11 -3.86
CA ARG A 174 -0.06 6.83 -3.64
C ARG A 174 -0.19 7.33 -2.19
N ARG A 175 0.22 6.52 -1.20
CA ARG A 175 0.32 6.93 0.21
C ARG A 175 1.36 8.04 0.39
N ARG A 176 2.45 8.01 -0.37
CA ARG A 176 3.45 9.09 -0.38
C ARG A 176 2.81 10.43 -0.74
N ALA A 177 1.99 10.46 -1.80
CA ALA A 177 1.27 11.65 -2.22
C ALA A 177 0.28 12.15 -1.15
N GLU A 178 -0.41 11.24 -0.45
CA GLU A 178 -1.29 11.59 0.69
C GLU A 178 -0.52 12.23 1.83
N VAL A 179 0.60 11.64 2.25
CA VAL A 179 1.46 12.18 3.31
C VAL A 179 2.01 13.54 2.91
N PHE A 180 2.48 13.69 1.67
CA PHE A 180 2.98 14.96 1.13
C PHE A 180 1.91 16.07 1.18
N LYS A 181 0.70 15.77 0.68
CA LYS A 181 -0.43 16.71 0.77
C LYS A 181 -0.74 17.07 2.21
N GLY A 182 -0.71 16.08 3.12
CA GLY A 182 -0.94 16.30 4.55
C GLY A 182 0.10 17.22 5.19
N MET A 183 1.38 17.05 4.85
CA MET A 183 2.46 17.93 5.32
C MET A 183 2.30 19.36 4.81
N LYS A 184 1.91 19.54 3.55
CA LYS A 184 1.64 20.87 2.98
C LYS A 184 0.45 21.56 3.66
N GLN A 185 -0.61 20.82 3.95
CA GLN A 185 -1.75 21.38 4.69
C GLN A 185 -1.39 21.72 6.13
N ALA A 186 -0.53 20.93 6.78
CA ALA A 186 -0.06 21.20 8.13
C ALA A 186 0.73 22.51 8.21
N GLU A 187 1.58 22.78 7.21
CA GLU A 187 2.32 24.04 7.07
C GLU A 187 1.37 25.25 7.01
N VAL A 188 0.29 25.17 6.21
CA VAL A 188 -0.74 26.22 6.11
C VAL A 188 -1.44 26.46 7.46
N LEU A 189 -1.59 25.42 8.28
CA LEU A 189 -2.21 25.50 9.61
C LEU A 189 -1.23 25.94 10.71
N GLY A 190 0.01 26.32 10.36
CA GLY A 190 1.04 26.72 11.33
C GLY A 190 1.60 25.55 12.16
N LEU A 191 1.37 24.31 11.73
CA LEU A 191 1.89 23.12 12.39
C LEU A 191 3.31 22.80 11.90
N GLN A 192 4.11 22.25 12.79
CA GLN A 192 5.40 21.65 12.49
C GLN A 192 5.33 20.13 12.53
N VAL A 193 6.29 19.49 11.86
CA VAL A 193 6.40 18.03 11.78
C VAL A 193 7.75 17.59 12.33
N ALA A 194 7.75 16.70 13.31
CA ALA A 194 8.95 16.01 13.79
C ALA A 194 8.93 14.54 13.34
N LEU A 195 10.09 14.02 12.92
CA LEU A 195 10.27 12.58 12.68
C LEU A 195 10.74 11.93 13.97
N VAL A 196 9.98 10.95 14.44
CA VAL A 196 10.34 10.09 15.57
C VAL A 196 10.56 8.68 15.06
N THR A 197 11.74 8.13 15.31
CA THR A 197 12.08 6.73 15.03
C THR A 197 12.14 5.97 16.35
N LEU A 198 11.29 4.95 16.50
CA LEU A 198 11.22 4.11 17.69
C LEU A 198 11.67 2.70 17.36
N THR A 199 12.66 2.24 18.11
CA THR A 199 13.21 0.89 18.00
C THR A 199 13.08 0.16 19.32
N VAL A 200 13.25 -1.16 19.28
CA VAL A 200 13.29 -2.03 20.46
C VAL A 200 14.48 -2.97 20.34
N PRO A 201 15.11 -3.39 21.47
CA PRO A 201 16.11 -4.43 21.43
C PRO A 201 15.48 -5.76 20.99
N HIS A 202 16.25 -6.55 20.26
CA HIS A 202 15.84 -7.81 19.66
C HIS A 202 17.05 -8.72 19.38
N GLY A 203 16.83 -10.00 19.14
CA GLY A 203 17.84 -10.96 18.74
C GLY A 203 17.34 -12.02 17.76
N LEU A 204 18.25 -12.88 17.32
CA LEU A 204 18.00 -13.93 16.31
C LEU A 204 16.89 -14.91 16.71
N GLY A 205 16.68 -15.14 18.01
CA GLY A 205 15.68 -16.06 18.53
C GLY A 205 14.29 -15.45 18.73
N ASP A 206 14.12 -14.15 18.52
CA ASP A 206 12.84 -13.50 18.77
C ASP A 206 11.82 -13.81 17.66
N ASP A 207 10.61 -14.21 18.06
CA ASP A 207 9.48 -14.27 17.15
C ASP A 207 9.04 -12.85 16.77
N VAL A 208 9.31 -12.48 15.52
CA VAL A 208 9.01 -11.14 14.98
C VAL A 208 7.51 -10.81 15.09
N SER A 209 6.61 -11.80 15.01
CA SER A 209 5.18 -11.55 15.18
C SER A 209 4.87 -11.07 16.61
N SER A 210 5.38 -11.79 17.61
CA SER A 210 5.28 -11.38 19.02
C SER A 210 5.90 -10.01 19.29
N VAL A 211 7.09 -9.74 18.73
CA VAL A 211 7.76 -8.44 18.89
C VAL A 211 6.87 -7.31 18.33
N VAL A 212 6.34 -7.46 17.12
CA VAL A 212 5.48 -6.44 16.49
C VAL A 212 4.16 -6.24 17.24
N ASP A 213 3.56 -7.31 17.80
CA ASP A 213 2.38 -7.21 18.65
C ASP A 213 2.66 -6.38 19.91
N ARG A 214 3.76 -6.69 20.60
CA ARG A 214 4.16 -5.95 21.81
C ARG A 214 4.54 -4.51 21.50
N MET A 215 5.18 -4.25 20.35
CA MET A 215 5.45 -2.89 19.87
C MET A 215 4.16 -2.12 19.59
N SER A 216 3.16 -2.76 18.99
CA SER A 216 1.85 -2.16 18.73
C SER A 216 1.10 -1.85 20.03
N ALA A 217 1.19 -2.73 21.03
CA ALA A 217 0.67 -2.48 22.37
C ALA A 217 1.40 -1.32 23.06
N ALA A 218 2.73 -1.26 22.96
CA ALA A 218 3.55 -0.18 23.51
C ALA A 218 3.20 1.16 22.87
N TRP A 219 3.05 1.21 21.55
CA TRP A 219 2.59 2.40 20.82
C TRP A 219 1.22 2.87 21.30
N THR A 220 0.30 1.94 21.54
CA THR A 220 -1.03 2.27 22.06
C THR A 220 -0.94 2.87 23.46
N ARG A 221 -0.13 2.25 24.35
CA ARG A 221 0.10 2.71 25.72
C ARG A 221 0.83 4.04 25.81
N LEU A 222 1.66 4.38 24.82
CA LEU A 222 2.37 5.67 24.72
C LEU A 222 1.39 6.84 24.91
N TRP A 223 0.23 6.72 24.27
CA TRP A 223 -0.81 7.76 24.22
C TRP A 223 -1.91 7.62 25.26
N GLN A 224 -1.97 6.51 25.99
CA GLN A 224 -3.07 6.22 26.92
C GLN A 224 -2.78 6.63 28.38
N GLY A 225 -3.86 6.87 29.11
CA GLY A 225 -3.85 7.22 30.53
C GLY A 225 -3.32 8.63 30.79
N LYS A 226 -3.30 9.03 32.07
CA LYS A 226 -2.91 10.38 32.51
C LYS A 226 -1.56 10.83 31.92
N ALA A 227 -0.54 9.99 32.02
CA ALA A 227 0.79 10.31 31.49
C ALA A 227 0.83 10.45 29.96
N GLY A 228 0.02 9.68 29.21
CA GLY A 228 -0.08 9.82 27.76
C GLY A 228 -0.80 11.12 27.35
N MET A 229 -1.87 11.48 28.07
CA MET A 229 -2.60 12.73 27.85
C MET A 229 -1.71 13.95 28.13
N LEU A 230 -1.01 13.95 29.27
CA LEU A 230 -0.06 15.01 29.64
C LEU A 230 1.09 15.12 28.62
N LEU A 231 1.59 14.01 28.10
CA LEU A 231 2.62 14.04 27.06
C LEU A 231 2.08 14.71 25.79
N ARG A 232 0.88 14.33 25.32
CA ARG A 232 0.26 14.93 24.12
C ARG A 232 0.07 16.43 24.26
N GLU A 233 -0.45 16.86 25.42
CA GLU A 233 -0.65 18.27 25.75
C GLU A 233 0.68 19.02 25.78
N SER A 234 1.69 18.49 26.51
CA SER A 234 3.00 19.15 26.62
C SER A 234 3.76 19.25 25.29
N LEU A 235 3.46 18.36 24.34
CA LEU A 235 4.04 18.40 22.99
C LEU A 235 3.29 19.34 22.05
N GLY A 236 2.13 19.89 22.45
CA GLY A 236 1.25 20.62 21.54
C GLY A 236 0.78 19.75 20.36
N LEU A 237 0.55 18.44 20.59
CA LEU A 237 0.37 17.44 19.53
C LEU A 237 -1.06 17.43 18.96
N PHE A 238 -1.18 17.66 17.66
CA PHE A 238 -2.44 17.63 16.90
C PHE A 238 -2.72 16.25 16.30
N GLY A 239 -1.68 15.48 16.00
CA GLY A 239 -1.82 14.12 15.50
C GLY A 239 -0.50 13.52 15.05
N HIS A 240 -0.57 12.28 14.57
CA HIS A 240 0.60 11.58 14.07
C HIS A 240 0.28 10.65 12.90
N ILE A 241 1.28 10.40 12.06
CA ILE A 241 1.28 9.33 11.06
C ILE A 241 2.38 8.36 11.46
N ARG A 242 2.06 7.08 11.64
CA ARG A 242 3.02 6.03 11.97
C ARG A 242 3.16 5.04 10.82
N ALA A 243 4.39 4.79 10.39
CA ALA A 243 4.74 3.62 9.59
C ALA A 243 5.34 2.53 10.47
N LEU A 244 4.98 1.28 10.19
CA LEU A 244 5.71 0.10 10.62
C LEU A 244 6.67 -0.30 9.51
N GLU A 245 7.95 -0.41 9.85
CA GLU A 245 8.99 -0.88 8.95
C GLU A 245 9.71 -2.07 9.57
N VAL A 246 10.35 -2.87 8.72
CA VAL A 246 11.12 -4.03 9.14
C VAL A 246 12.26 -4.27 8.17
N THR A 247 13.41 -4.60 8.74
CA THR A 247 14.55 -5.12 7.98
C THR A 247 15.03 -6.42 8.62
N HIS A 248 15.92 -7.15 7.96
CA HIS A 248 16.56 -8.34 8.49
C HIS A 248 18.08 -8.17 8.42
N GLY A 249 18.75 -8.28 9.57
CA GLY A 249 20.21 -8.17 9.68
C GLY A 249 20.83 -9.37 10.38
N ALA A 250 22.05 -9.20 10.88
CA ALA A 250 22.77 -10.23 11.64
C ALA A 250 22.05 -10.66 12.92
N ASN A 251 21.26 -9.77 13.53
CA ASN A 251 20.52 -10.02 14.78
C ASN A 251 19.04 -10.40 14.54
N GLY A 252 18.69 -10.87 13.34
CA GLY A 252 17.31 -11.21 12.98
C GLY A 252 16.51 -10.04 12.45
N PHE A 253 15.18 -10.09 12.65
CA PHE A 253 14.26 -9.06 12.18
C PHE A 253 14.27 -7.82 13.06
N HIS A 254 14.41 -6.65 12.45
CA HIS A 254 14.41 -5.32 13.06
C HIS A 254 13.13 -4.51 12.74
N PRO A 255 11.99 -4.82 13.40
CA PRO A 255 10.82 -3.99 13.31
C PRO A 255 11.04 -2.66 14.03
N HIS A 256 10.63 -1.57 13.41
CA HIS A 256 10.72 -0.23 13.98
C HIS A 256 9.57 0.65 13.49
N PHE A 257 9.28 1.70 14.25
CA PHE A 257 8.33 2.72 13.82
C PHE A 257 9.04 3.97 13.36
N HIS A 258 8.62 4.48 12.22
CA HIS A 258 8.80 5.88 11.87
C HIS A 258 7.48 6.59 12.11
N ALA A 259 7.49 7.72 12.80
CA ALA A 259 6.31 8.49 13.11
C ALA A 259 6.52 9.98 12.81
N LEU A 260 5.64 10.54 11.99
CA LEU A 260 5.52 11.97 11.80
C LEU A 260 4.58 12.53 12.85
N MET A 261 5.08 13.47 13.64
CA MET A 261 4.37 14.08 14.77
C MET A 261 4.01 15.50 14.38
N PHE A 262 2.71 15.79 14.29
CA PHE A 262 2.18 17.09 13.89
C PHE A 262 1.86 17.88 15.15
N PHE A 263 2.55 18.99 15.37
CA PHE A 263 2.44 19.77 16.60
C PHE A 263 2.48 21.28 16.33
N HIS A 264 1.90 22.07 17.23
CA HIS A 264 1.99 23.52 17.15
C HIS A 264 3.18 24.02 17.99
N PRO A 265 4.19 24.69 17.41
CA PRO A 265 5.41 25.04 18.13
C PRO A 265 5.17 25.95 19.35
N ALA A 266 4.20 26.86 19.29
CA ALA A 266 3.86 27.73 20.42
C ALA A 266 3.16 27.02 21.60
N GLN A 267 2.75 25.75 21.42
CA GLN A 267 2.09 24.95 22.45
C GLN A 267 3.05 23.92 23.09
N VAL A 268 4.31 23.89 22.67
CA VAL A 268 5.31 22.96 23.22
C VAL A 268 5.81 23.47 24.56
N HIS A 269 5.62 22.68 25.61
CA HIS A 269 6.17 22.98 26.92
C HIS A 269 7.69 22.76 26.94
N PRO A 270 8.45 23.54 27.74
CA PRO A 270 9.87 23.28 27.94
C PRO A 270 10.13 21.83 28.40
N GLY A 271 11.10 21.16 27.77
CA GLY A 271 11.47 19.80 28.13
C GLY A 271 10.48 18.70 27.69
N ALA A 272 9.50 19.00 26.82
CA ALA A 272 8.46 18.03 26.45
C ALA A 272 8.98 16.88 25.59
N TRP A 273 9.88 17.14 24.64
CA TRP A 273 10.41 16.13 23.73
C TRP A 273 11.37 15.15 24.43
N GLU A 274 12.07 15.64 25.45
CA GLU A 274 12.98 14.88 26.32
C GLU A 274 12.22 13.83 27.14
N LYS A 275 10.93 14.05 27.41
CA LYS A 275 10.05 13.08 28.10
C LYS A 275 9.60 11.93 27.19
N PHE A 276 9.73 12.08 25.87
CA PHE A 276 9.22 11.10 24.91
C PHE A 276 9.97 9.76 24.99
N GLY A 277 11.30 9.79 24.98
CA GLY A 277 12.15 8.60 25.08
C GLY A 277 11.91 7.79 26.37
N PRO A 278 11.99 8.40 27.56
CA PRO A 278 11.69 7.73 28.83
C PRO A 278 10.27 7.16 28.88
N ARG A 279 9.29 7.85 28.29
CA ARG A 279 7.93 7.33 28.16
C ARG A 279 7.88 6.11 27.26
N TRP A 280 8.52 6.15 26.08
CA TRP A 280 8.62 5.00 25.17
C TRP A 280 9.21 3.78 25.86
N GLN A 281 10.31 3.96 26.59
CA GLN A 281 10.94 2.89 27.35
C GLN A 281 9.99 2.28 28.38
N THR A 282 9.30 3.13 29.14
CA THR A 282 8.34 2.70 30.16
C THR A 282 7.22 1.85 29.53
N VAL A 283 6.64 2.28 28.40
CA VAL A 283 5.53 1.56 27.77
C VAL A 283 5.98 0.33 26.97
N ALA A 284 7.22 0.29 26.51
CA ALA A 284 7.85 -0.89 25.91
C ALA A 284 8.00 -1.99 26.95
N VAL A 285 8.62 -1.70 28.10
CA VAL A 285 8.78 -2.66 29.22
C VAL A 285 7.43 -3.15 29.72
N ARG A 286 6.44 -2.25 29.87
CA ARG A 286 5.08 -2.62 30.27
C ARG A 286 4.33 -3.46 29.24
N SER A 287 4.78 -3.49 27.99
CA SER A 287 4.26 -4.37 26.93
C SER A 287 5.07 -5.66 26.81
N GLY A 288 6.02 -5.90 27.71
CA GLY A 288 6.88 -7.08 27.75
C GLY A 288 7.96 -7.09 26.67
N LEU A 289 8.42 -5.91 26.24
CA LEU A 289 9.64 -5.75 25.45
C LEU A 289 10.83 -5.47 26.36
N PRO A 290 12.07 -5.81 25.95
CA PRO A 290 13.26 -5.30 26.62
C PRO A 290 13.27 -3.77 26.62
N ARG A 291 13.86 -3.17 27.66
CA ARG A 291 13.98 -1.71 27.75
C ARG A 291 14.81 -1.19 26.56
N PRO A 292 14.25 -0.33 25.69
CA PRO A 292 15.01 0.36 24.65
C PRO A 292 16.16 1.18 25.25
N SER A 293 17.33 1.17 24.60
CA SER A 293 18.48 1.97 25.01
C SER A 293 18.19 3.47 24.94
N ASP A 294 18.83 4.27 25.78
CA ASP A 294 18.69 5.73 25.75
C ASP A 294 19.16 6.33 24.41
N GLU A 295 20.26 5.82 23.85
CA GLU A 295 20.84 6.33 22.60
C GLU A 295 20.03 6.03 21.33
N ARG A 296 19.51 4.79 21.22
CA ARG A 296 18.96 4.26 19.94
C ARG A 296 17.47 3.95 19.99
N GLY A 297 16.88 3.87 21.18
CA GLY A 297 15.51 3.42 21.39
C GLY A 297 14.48 4.43 20.89
N CYS A 298 14.81 5.72 20.95
CA CYS A 298 13.98 6.82 20.49
C CYS A 298 14.87 7.91 19.88
N LYS A 299 14.84 8.04 18.56
CA LYS A 299 15.51 9.13 17.84
C LYS A 299 14.47 10.14 17.39
N ILE A 300 14.68 11.40 17.76
CA ILE A 300 13.80 12.51 17.38
C ILE A 300 14.66 13.45 16.53
N ASP A 301 14.30 13.59 15.26
CA ASP A 301 14.95 14.55 14.38
C ASP A 301 14.13 15.86 14.43
N ASP A 302 14.74 16.89 15.03
CA ASP A 302 14.07 18.15 15.32
C ASP A 302 13.79 18.98 14.08
N GLY A 303 12.76 19.81 14.22
CA GLY A 303 12.27 20.70 13.18
C GLY A 303 13.27 21.74 12.69
N LYS A 304 14.50 21.88 13.20
CA LYS A 304 15.49 22.77 12.57
C LYS A 304 16.12 22.12 11.35
N LYS A 305 16.24 20.79 11.34
CA LYS A 305 16.39 20.02 10.10
C LYS A 305 15.05 19.87 9.39
N ALA A 306 13.91 19.66 10.06
CA ALA A 306 12.64 19.54 9.33
C ALA A 306 12.17 20.85 8.63
N ALA A 307 12.43 22.03 9.20
CA ALA A 307 12.18 23.33 8.58
C ALA A 307 13.24 23.66 7.53
N ALA A 308 14.49 23.23 7.67
CA ALA A 308 15.43 23.21 6.57
C ALA A 308 15.02 22.19 5.48
N TYR A 309 14.28 21.13 5.79
CA TYR A 309 13.73 20.16 4.83
C TYR A 309 12.45 20.67 4.15
N VAL A 310 11.59 21.40 4.86
CA VAL A 310 10.39 22.06 4.33
C VAL A 310 10.76 23.31 3.52
N ALA A 311 11.72 24.13 3.99
CA ALA A 311 12.17 25.36 3.35
C ALA A 311 13.22 25.16 2.23
N LYS A 312 14.00 24.07 2.24
CA LYS A 312 14.86 23.70 1.08
C LYS A 312 14.16 22.78 0.07
N GLY A 313 12.88 22.50 0.25
CA GLY A 313 12.17 21.54 -0.60
C GLY A 313 12.84 20.18 -0.63
N VAL A 314 13.33 19.66 0.50
CA VAL A 314 13.93 18.32 0.57
C VAL A 314 12.82 17.28 0.65
N TRP A 315 12.38 16.90 -0.54
CA TRP A 315 11.80 15.61 -0.90
C TRP A 315 12.49 14.46 -0.14
N GLY A 316 11.74 13.59 0.53
CA GLY A 316 12.33 12.33 1.03
C GLY A 316 11.71 11.74 2.28
N LEU A 317 11.12 12.51 3.19
CA LEU A 317 10.61 12.01 4.46
C LEU A 317 9.36 11.14 4.28
N GLU A 318 8.46 11.58 3.41
CA GLU A 318 7.33 10.81 2.94
C GLU A 318 7.78 9.56 2.18
N SER A 319 8.90 9.66 1.44
CA SER A 319 9.50 8.53 0.71
C SER A 319 10.27 7.57 1.63
N GLU A 320 10.78 8.03 2.76
CA GLU A 320 11.32 7.22 3.84
C GLU A 320 10.17 6.44 4.48
N LEU A 321 9.14 7.15 4.94
CA LEU A 321 7.99 6.59 5.63
C LEU A 321 7.18 5.58 4.79
N THR A 322 7.09 5.73 3.48
CA THR A 322 6.24 4.88 2.64
C THR A 322 6.98 3.83 1.82
N LYS A 323 8.31 3.95 1.63
CA LYS A 323 9.08 3.07 0.71
C LYS A 323 10.12 2.19 1.41
N GLY A 324 10.13 2.08 2.73
CA GLY A 324 11.11 1.27 3.47
C GLY A 324 11.30 -0.17 2.94
N HIS A 325 10.20 -0.86 2.64
CA HIS A 325 10.21 -2.24 2.12
C HIS A 325 10.55 -2.35 0.62
N VAL A 326 10.48 -1.25 -0.15
CA VAL A 326 10.81 -1.19 -1.58
C VAL A 326 12.29 -0.87 -1.80
N LYS A 327 12.88 -0.08 -0.89
CA LYS A 327 14.30 0.28 -0.94
C LYS A 327 15.19 -0.95 -0.69
N THR A 328 16.40 -0.89 -1.21
CA THR A 328 17.46 -1.85 -0.86
C THR A 328 18.06 -1.45 0.49
N GLY A 329 18.27 -2.41 1.36
CA GLY A 329 18.91 -2.21 2.66
C GLY A 329 20.36 -1.77 2.51
N LYS A 330 20.92 -1.21 3.58
CA LYS A 330 22.31 -0.73 3.62
C LYS A 330 23.08 -1.47 4.71
N LYS A 331 24.41 -1.54 4.57
CA LYS A 331 25.34 -2.05 5.60
C LYS A 331 24.98 -3.47 6.11
N GLY A 332 24.68 -4.39 5.19
CA GLY A 332 24.34 -5.78 5.53
C GLY A 332 22.92 -6.00 6.06
N SER A 333 22.10 -4.94 6.17
CA SER A 333 20.66 -5.07 6.39
C SER A 333 19.94 -5.35 5.08
N ARG A 334 18.95 -6.25 5.11
CA ARG A 334 18.12 -6.64 3.96
C ARG A 334 16.67 -6.23 4.20
N THR A 335 16.03 -5.57 3.25
CA THR A 335 14.58 -5.39 3.29
C THR A 335 13.86 -6.68 2.93
N PRO A 336 12.55 -6.80 3.20
CA PRO A 336 11.81 -7.98 2.78
C PRO A 336 11.88 -8.25 1.28
N PHE A 337 11.99 -7.22 0.43
CA PHE A 337 12.15 -7.43 -1.01
C PHE A 337 13.60 -7.77 -1.40
N ASP A 338 14.60 -7.39 -0.61
CA ASP A 338 15.96 -7.94 -0.77
C ASP A 338 16.01 -9.44 -0.45
N LEU A 339 15.19 -9.93 0.50
CA LEU A 339 15.05 -11.37 0.74
C LEU A 339 14.44 -12.09 -0.48
N LEU A 340 13.46 -11.48 -1.15
CA LEU A 340 12.92 -12.03 -2.40
C LEU A 340 13.95 -12.03 -3.53
N ARG A 341 14.74 -10.95 -3.68
CA ARG A 341 15.84 -10.89 -4.65
C ARG A 341 16.87 -11.98 -4.38
N ALA A 342 17.28 -12.16 -3.13
CA ALA A 342 18.21 -13.22 -2.73
C ALA A 342 17.64 -14.61 -3.03
N TYR A 343 16.35 -14.85 -2.77
CA TYR A 343 15.68 -16.09 -3.14
C TYR A 343 15.65 -16.34 -4.65
N MET A 344 15.41 -15.30 -5.45
CA MET A 344 15.50 -15.39 -6.92
C MET A 344 16.92 -15.74 -7.39
N ALA A 345 17.95 -15.31 -6.66
CA ALA A 345 19.34 -15.67 -6.88
C ALA A 345 19.73 -17.06 -6.33
N GLY A 346 18.79 -17.81 -5.72
CA GLY A 346 19.00 -19.17 -5.25
C GLY A 346 19.09 -19.35 -3.73
N ASP A 347 19.05 -18.27 -2.94
CA ASP A 347 19.07 -18.34 -1.47
C ASP A 347 17.71 -18.82 -0.92
N LYS A 348 17.59 -20.14 -0.73
CA LYS A 348 16.39 -20.77 -0.16
C LYS A 348 16.11 -20.32 1.28
N ALA A 349 17.14 -19.96 2.06
CA ALA A 349 16.98 -19.47 3.42
C ALA A 349 16.34 -18.07 3.42
N ALA A 350 16.73 -17.19 2.50
CA ALA A 350 16.05 -15.91 2.30
C ALA A 350 14.56 -16.08 1.95
N GLY A 351 14.23 -17.09 1.12
CA GLY A 351 12.84 -17.43 0.82
C GLY A 351 12.05 -17.90 2.05
N ALA A 352 12.68 -18.63 2.97
CA ALA A 352 12.08 -19.04 4.24
C ALA A 352 11.86 -17.84 5.18
N LEU A 353 12.86 -16.97 5.33
CA LEU A 353 12.75 -15.74 6.11
C LEU A 353 11.65 -14.83 5.56
N TRP A 354 11.53 -14.72 4.24
CA TRP A 354 10.47 -13.94 3.64
C TRP A 354 9.07 -14.46 3.99
N ARG A 355 8.87 -15.79 4.08
CA ARG A 355 7.60 -16.37 4.55
C ARG A 355 7.31 -15.99 6.01
N VAL A 356 8.30 -16.09 6.89
CA VAL A 356 8.17 -15.65 8.30
C VAL A 356 7.72 -14.20 8.37
N TYR A 357 8.31 -13.32 7.55
CA TYR A 357 7.88 -11.94 7.44
C TYR A 357 6.45 -11.80 6.91
N VAL A 358 6.05 -12.51 5.85
CA VAL A 358 4.67 -12.39 5.35
C VAL A 358 3.66 -12.84 6.40
N ASP A 359 3.93 -13.95 7.09
CA ASP A 359 3.05 -14.49 8.12
C ASP A 359 2.91 -13.52 9.30
N ALA A 360 4.01 -12.89 9.72
CA ALA A 360 4.01 -11.95 10.85
C ALA A 360 3.37 -10.58 10.52
N PHE A 361 3.41 -10.13 9.27
CA PHE A 361 2.98 -8.77 8.89
C PHE A 361 1.63 -8.71 8.15
N THR A 362 1.17 -9.81 7.57
CA THR A 362 -0.15 -9.86 6.90
C THR A 362 -1.27 -9.51 7.87
N GLY A 363 -2.20 -8.66 7.44
CA GLY A 363 -3.29 -8.14 8.27
C GLY A 363 -2.91 -6.90 9.10
N ARG A 364 -1.62 -6.54 9.18
CA ARG A 364 -1.18 -5.29 9.82
C ARG A 364 -1.19 -4.13 8.83
N ARG A 365 -1.51 -2.93 9.29
CA ARG A 365 -1.40 -1.70 8.48
C ARG A 365 0.05 -1.23 8.43
N GLN A 366 0.57 -0.95 7.24
CA GLN A 366 1.88 -0.31 7.07
C GLN A 366 1.87 1.11 7.61
N LEU A 367 0.88 1.91 7.19
CA LEU A 367 0.75 3.31 7.54
C LEU A 367 -0.54 3.57 8.33
N HIS A 368 -0.44 4.32 9.43
CA HIS A 368 -1.55 4.63 10.31
C HIS A 368 -1.62 6.13 10.60
N TRP A 369 -2.76 6.74 10.30
CA TRP A 369 -3.07 8.14 10.67
C TRP A 369 -3.83 8.17 12.00
N SER A 370 -3.45 9.04 12.93
CA SER A 370 -4.23 9.23 14.16
C SER A 370 -5.65 9.71 13.85
N VAL A 371 -6.60 9.35 14.70
CA VAL A 371 -8.00 9.74 14.57
C VAL A 371 -8.11 11.25 14.41
N GLY A 372 -8.91 11.70 13.43
CA GLY A 372 -9.14 13.12 13.14
C GLY A 372 -8.06 13.80 12.27
N LEU A 373 -6.85 13.24 12.14
CA LEU A 373 -5.76 13.91 11.43
C LEU A 373 -6.04 14.06 9.93
N LYS A 374 -6.57 13.03 9.27
CA LYS A 374 -6.94 13.13 7.84
C LYS A 374 -7.99 14.21 7.60
N LYS A 375 -8.97 14.34 8.51
CA LYS A 375 -10.00 15.39 8.45
C LYS A 375 -9.39 16.77 8.64
N LEU A 376 -8.52 16.93 9.65
CA LEU A 376 -7.79 18.17 9.91
C LEU A 376 -6.97 18.63 8.69
N LEU A 377 -6.35 17.68 7.99
CA LEU A 377 -5.45 17.94 6.86
C LEU A 377 -6.13 17.81 5.48
N ALA A 378 -7.46 17.72 5.42
CA ALA A 378 -8.23 17.59 4.18
C ALA A 378 -7.72 16.47 3.23
N ILE A 379 -7.40 15.31 3.83
CA ILE A 379 -6.97 14.09 3.14
C ILE A 379 -8.14 13.11 3.06
N ALA A 380 -8.36 12.54 1.88
CA ALA A 380 -9.40 11.54 1.67
C ALA A 380 -9.09 10.26 2.46
N ASP A 381 -10.13 9.62 3.00
CA ASP A 381 -9.95 8.35 3.71
C ASP A 381 -10.19 7.17 2.78
N LEU A 382 -9.11 6.71 2.15
CA LEU A 382 -9.11 5.57 1.24
C LEU A 382 -8.39 4.38 1.86
N SER A 383 -8.97 3.19 1.69
CA SER A 383 -8.37 1.90 1.98
C SER A 383 -7.26 1.55 1.00
N ASP A 384 -6.40 0.60 1.37
CA ASP A 384 -5.34 0.11 0.46
C ASP A 384 -5.92 -0.59 -0.77
N ASP A 385 -7.12 -1.18 -0.66
CA ASP A 385 -7.81 -1.84 -1.79
C ASP A 385 -8.32 -0.81 -2.80
N GLU A 386 -8.98 0.26 -2.34
CA GLU A 386 -9.37 1.39 -3.19
C GLU A 386 -8.14 2.06 -3.83
N ILE A 387 -7.07 2.26 -3.04
CA ILE A 387 -5.82 2.82 -3.55
C ILE A 387 -5.17 1.90 -4.56
N ALA A 388 -5.23 0.58 -4.42
CA ALA A 388 -4.63 -0.33 -5.38
C ALA A 388 -5.45 -0.44 -6.68
N ASN A 389 -6.78 -0.34 -6.58
CA ASN A 389 -7.70 -0.47 -7.71
C ASN A 389 -7.99 0.83 -8.47
N LYS A 390 -7.66 2.00 -7.90
CA LYS A 390 -7.73 3.27 -8.62
C LYS A 390 -7.00 3.17 -9.99
N PRO A 391 -7.59 3.69 -11.07
CA PRO A 391 -6.94 3.75 -12.39
C PRO A 391 -5.53 4.34 -12.30
N ASP A 392 -4.63 3.88 -13.15
CA ASP A 392 -3.25 4.39 -13.19
C ASP A 392 -3.19 5.77 -13.85
N ASP A 393 -4.10 6.04 -14.78
CA ASP A 393 -4.34 7.33 -15.41
C ASP A 393 -5.86 7.49 -15.60
N GLU A 394 -6.41 8.68 -15.35
CA GLU A 394 -7.85 8.94 -15.57
C GLU A 394 -8.18 8.96 -17.07
N ARG A 395 -7.21 9.36 -17.89
CA ARG A 395 -7.32 9.35 -19.35
C ARG A 395 -6.38 8.28 -19.89
N SER A 396 -6.93 7.20 -20.42
CA SER A 396 -6.15 6.11 -20.99
C SER A 396 -6.71 5.62 -22.32
N LEU A 397 -5.81 5.25 -23.23
CA LEU A 397 -6.15 4.71 -24.54
C LEU A 397 -6.01 3.19 -24.53
N LEU A 398 -7.00 2.49 -25.07
CA LEU A 398 -6.92 1.05 -25.31
C LEU A 398 -5.85 0.77 -26.37
N GLN A 399 -4.88 -0.08 -26.03
CA GLN A 399 -3.83 -0.52 -26.95
C GLN A 399 -4.13 -1.92 -27.50
N ALA A 400 -4.61 -2.83 -26.65
CA ALA A 400 -5.00 -4.19 -27.04
C ALA A 400 -5.96 -4.82 -26.03
N SER A 401 -6.87 -5.68 -26.50
CA SER A 401 -7.53 -6.71 -25.70
C SER A 401 -6.75 -8.02 -25.82
N ILE A 402 -6.59 -8.73 -24.71
CA ILE A 402 -5.84 -9.98 -24.59
C ILE A 402 -6.82 -11.12 -24.30
N THR A 403 -6.77 -12.19 -25.09
CA THR A 403 -7.60 -13.37 -24.86
C THR A 403 -7.16 -14.16 -23.63
N ASP A 404 -8.05 -15.00 -23.06
CA ASP A 404 -7.71 -15.84 -21.90
C ASP A 404 -6.53 -16.78 -22.18
N GLU A 405 -6.40 -17.28 -23.42
CA GLU A 405 -5.28 -18.13 -23.83
C GLU A 405 -3.96 -17.36 -23.91
N GLN A 406 -3.96 -16.19 -24.58
CA GLN A 406 -2.79 -15.32 -24.64
C GLN A 406 -2.34 -14.92 -23.24
N TRP A 407 -3.28 -14.49 -22.39
CA TRP A 407 -2.97 -14.11 -21.02
C TRP A 407 -2.36 -15.26 -20.22
N ARG A 408 -2.91 -16.47 -20.37
CA ARG A 408 -2.36 -17.68 -19.74
C ARG A 408 -0.90 -17.92 -20.15
N LEU A 409 -0.55 -17.71 -21.41
CA LEU A 409 0.82 -17.86 -21.89
C LEU A 409 1.72 -16.73 -21.37
N ILE A 410 1.25 -15.49 -21.37
CA ILE A 410 1.98 -14.32 -20.87
C ILE A 410 2.45 -14.53 -19.43
N TYR A 411 1.54 -14.79 -18.49
CA TYR A 411 1.93 -14.89 -17.08
C TYR A 411 2.70 -16.19 -16.77
N ARG A 412 2.50 -17.27 -17.54
CA ARG A 412 3.26 -18.53 -17.35
C ARG A 412 4.69 -18.42 -17.85
N ARG A 413 4.91 -17.67 -18.93
CA ARG A 413 6.24 -17.44 -19.53
C ARG A 413 6.97 -16.23 -18.93
N GLY A 414 6.32 -15.44 -18.08
CA GLY A 414 6.94 -14.28 -17.43
C GLY A 414 7.00 -13.04 -18.32
N PHE A 415 6.11 -12.93 -19.32
CA PHE A 415 6.09 -11.82 -20.28
C PHE A 415 5.25 -10.62 -19.83
N GLU A 416 4.79 -10.57 -18.57
CA GLU A 416 3.91 -9.49 -18.11
C GLU A 416 4.53 -8.09 -18.28
N SER A 417 5.83 -7.93 -18.00
CA SER A 417 6.51 -6.64 -18.21
C SER A 417 6.74 -6.36 -19.68
N ALA A 418 7.15 -7.36 -20.47
CA ALA A 418 7.47 -7.21 -21.89
C ALA A 418 6.27 -6.69 -22.68
N VAL A 419 5.06 -7.21 -22.43
CA VAL A 419 3.82 -6.72 -23.04
C VAL A 419 3.58 -5.23 -22.75
N LEU A 420 3.80 -4.79 -21.51
CA LEU A 420 3.64 -3.36 -21.16
C LEU A 420 4.73 -2.50 -21.79
N ASP A 421 5.95 -3.01 -21.89
CA ASP A 421 7.07 -2.29 -22.50
C ASP A 421 6.85 -2.14 -24.02
N LEU A 422 6.36 -3.18 -24.70
CA LEU A 422 5.95 -3.12 -26.10
C LEU A 422 4.81 -2.12 -26.32
N ALA A 423 3.81 -2.11 -25.45
CA ALA A 423 2.71 -1.15 -25.50
C ALA A 423 3.18 0.31 -25.33
N GLU A 424 4.27 0.54 -24.60
CA GLU A 424 4.87 1.89 -24.50
C GLU A 424 5.57 2.31 -25.79
N VAL A 425 6.15 1.36 -26.53
CA VAL A 425 6.91 1.59 -27.76
C VAL A 425 6.01 1.69 -28.99
N SER A 426 5.21 0.65 -29.28
CA SER A 426 4.40 0.57 -30.50
C SER A 426 3.25 -0.44 -30.35
N VAL A 427 2.04 0.00 -30.69
CA VAL A 427 0.84 -0.84 -30.74
C VAL A 427 1.02 -1.98 -31.76
N ASP A 428 1.60 -1.70 -32.92
CA ASP A 428 1.77 -2.72 -33.97
C ASP A 428 2.70 -3.85 -33.52
N VAL A 429 3.79 -3.50 -32.83
CA VAL A 429 4.73 -4.50 -32.28
C VAL A 429 4.07 -5.31 -31.17
N LEU A 430 3.29 -4.65 -30.30
CA LEU A 430 2.49 -5.34 -29.27
C LEU A 430 1.53 -6.36 -29.92
N LEU A 431 0.75 -5.95 -30.92
CA LEU A 431 -0.23 -6.82 -31.57
C LEU A 431 0.43 -8.02 -32.27
N ARG A 432 1.55 -7.80 -32.96
CA ARG A 432 2.33 -8.89 -33.57
C ARG A 432 2.88 -9.87 -32.52
N PHE A 433 3.39 -9.34 -31.40
CA PHE A 433 3.84 -10.18 -30.30
C PHE A 433 2.68 -11.03 -29.74
N LEU A 434 1.52 -10.43 -29.49
CA LEU A 434 0.35 -11.15 -28.99
C LEU A 434 -0.14 -12.24 -29.96
N ALA A 435 -0.10 -11.97 -31.27
CA ALA A 435 -0.42 -12.95 -32.29
C ALA A 435 0.56 -14.14 -32.28
N SER A 436 1.86 -13.88 -32.08
CA SER A 436 2.90 -14.93 -32.04
C SER A 436 2.81 -15.87 -30.82
N LEU A 437 2.03 -15.52 -29.79
CA LEU A 437 1.94 -16.34 -28.58
C LEU A 437 1.18 -17.65 -28.81
N VAL A 438 0.15 -17.63 -29.65
CA VAL A 438 -0.72 -18.77 -29.92
C VAL A 438 -0.26 -19.42 -31.24
N PRO A 439 0.17 -20.68 -31.25
CA PRO A 439 0.52 -21.37 -32.49
C PRO A 439 -0.71 -21.47 -33.41
N GLU A 440 -0.53 -21.27 -34.72
CA GLU A 440 -1.61 -21.34 -35.72
C GLU A 440 -2.39 -22.68 -35.71
N ASN A 441 -1.84 -23.72 -35.09
CA ASN A 441 -2.41 -25.07 -35.03
C ASN A 441 -3.33 -25.35 -33.83
N SER A 442 -3.69 -24.37 -33.00
CA SER A 442 -4.73 -24.59 -31.96
C SER A 442 -6.17 -24.44 -32.49
N VAL A 443 -6.33 -24.16 -33.78
CA VAL A 443 -7.63 -24.15 -34.49
C VAL A 443 -7.78 -25.43 -35.32
N GLU A 444 -7.68 -26.61 -34.69
CA GLU A 444 -8.09 -27.86 -35.34
C GLU A 444 -9.50 -28.28 -34.90
N VAL A 445 -10.43 -28.02 -35.83
CA VAL A 445 -11.57 -28.86 -36.24
C VAL A 445 -12.65 -29.16 -35.18
N LYS A 446 -13.61 -28.25 -35.05
CA LYS A 446 -15.03 -28.61 -34.82
C LYS A 446 -15.82 -28.51 -36.14
N ASN A 447 -15.37 -29.20 -37.17
CA ASN A 447 -16.21 -29.51 -38.34
C ASN A 447 -16.50 -31.01 -38.36
N GLY A 448 -17.41 -31.44 -37.48
CA GLY A 448 -18.10 -32.70 -37.63
C GLY A 448 -19.41 -32.43 -38.36
N LEU A 449 -19.40 -32.53 -39.68
CA LEU A 449 -20.64 -32.64 -40.46
C LEU A 449 -21.46 -33.81 -39.90
N GLN A 450 -22.63 -33.50 -39.34
CA GLN A 450 -23.68 -34.48 -39.19
C GLN A 450 -24.32 -34.68 -40.56
N ASN A 451 -24.21 -35.89 -41.11
CA ASN A 451 -25.14 -36.35 -42.13
C ASN A 451 -25.57 -37.81 -41.88
N SER A 452 -26.89 -37.95 -41.79
CA SER A 452 -27.76 -39.08 -42.14
C SER A 452 -27.65 -40.44 -41.43
N ALA A 453 -28.65 -40.65 -40.57
CA ALA A 453 -29.51 -41.84 -40.42
C ALA A 453 -29.23 -43.12 -41.24
N ARG A 454 -29.21 -44.26 -40.53
CA ARG A 454 -30.06 -45.44 -40.81
C ARG A 454 -30.21 -46.31 -39.55
N SER A 455 -31.44 -46.76 -39.31
CA SER A 455 -31.88 -47.62 -38.20
C SER A 455 -32.06 -49.08 -38.71
N PRO A 456 -32.59 -50.04 -37.93
CA PRO A 456 -31.85 -51.11 -37.23
C PRO A 456 -32.13 -52.51 -37.81
N ASN A 457 -31.35 -53.54 -37.41
CA ASN A 457 -31.89 -54.92 -37.42
C ASN A 457 -31.19 -55.90 -36.47
N HIS A 458 -31.98 -56.92 -36.13
CA HIS A 458 -32.00 -57.84 -35.00
C HIS A 458 -31.00 -59.02 -34.96
N SER A 459 -30.96 -59.65 -33.78
CA SER A 459 -30.69 -61.08 -33.44
C SER A 459 -29.22 -61.50 -33.29
N GLN A 460 -28.77 -62.34 -32.33
CA GLN A 460 -29.41 -63.21 -31.33
C GLN A 460 -28.32 -63.71 -30.34
N GLN A 461 -28.70 -63.96 -29.06
CA GLN A 461 -28.26 -65.06 -28.14
C GLN A 461 -26.76 -65.21 -27.78
N ASP A 462 -26.32 -65.47 -26.54
CA ASP A 462 -26.88 -66.29 -25.47
C ASP A 462 -26.40 -65.92 -24.05
N CYS A 463 -27.17 -66.47 -23.11
CA CYS A 463 -27.18 -66.49 -21.64
C CYS A 463 -25.85 -66.53 -20.85
N ALA A 464 -25.85 -65.91 -19.65
CA ALA A 464 -25.98 -66.65 -18.38
C ALA A 464 -26.09 -65.72 -17.15
N ILE A 465 -26.91 -66.17 -16.21
CA ILE A 465 -27.45 -65.53 -15.02
C ILE A 465 -26.67 -65.97 -13.77
N SER A 466 -26.48 -65.09 -12.79
CA SER A 466 -26.90 -65.25 -11.37
C SER A 466 -26.00 -64.50 -10.37
N THR A 467 -26.68 -63.78 -9.49
CA THR A 467 -26.19 -63.05 -8.32
C THR A 467 -26.43 -63.90 -7.04
N PRO A 468 -26.55 -63.33 -5.82
CA PRO A 468 -25.53 -63.22 -4.77
C PRO A 468 -25.93 -64.01 -3.50
N GLN A 469 -25.12 -63.98 -2.42
CA GLN A 469 -25.56 -63.71 -1.02
C GLN A 469 -24.58 -64.16 0.09
N ASP A 470 -24.55 -63.33 1.13
CA ASP A 470 -24.64 -63.65 2.57
C ASP A 470 -23.42 -63.83 3.51
N ARG A 471 -23.38 -62.89 4.49
CA ARG A 471 -23.49 -63.06 5.97
C ARG A 471 -22.26 -62.91 6.90
N GLU A 472 -22.33 -61.80 7.64
CA GLU A 472 -22.46 -61.69 9.11
C GLU A 472 -21.35 -62.12 10.11
N ARG A 473 -20.79 -61.09 10.79
CA ARG A 473 -20.98 -60.74 12.24
C ARG A 473 -20.08 -61.39 13.34
N ILE A 474 -19.53 -60.52 14.20
CA ILE A 474 -19.54 -60.48 15.71
C ILE A 474 -18.19 -60.13 16.39
N ARG A 475 -18.22 -58.98 17.12
CA ARG A 475 -17.67 -58.57 18.45
C ARG A 475 -16.27 -59.06 18.91
N GLY A 476 -15.42 -58.31 19.62
CA GLY A 476 -15.48 -56.99 20.25
C GLY A 476 -14.58 -56.97 21.50
N SER A 477 -13.94 -55.83 21.85
CA SER A 477 -13.58 -55.44 23.23
C SER A 477 -12.80 -54.12 23.29
N VAL A 478 -13.29 -53.20 24.12
CA VAL A 478 -12.73 -51.91 24.57
C VAL A 478 -11.84 -52.16 25.82
N PRO A 479 -10.92 -51.26 26.25
CA PRO A 479 -11.27 -50.05 27.06
C PRO A 479 -10.54 -48.78 26.56
N ALA A 480 -11.13 -47.58 26.48
CA ALA A 480 -11.71 -46.68 27.49
C ALA A 480 -10.69 -46.08 28.47
N GLY A 481 -10.55 -44.75 28.46
CA GLY A 481 -9.78 -43.97 29.44
C GLY A 481 -9.12 -42.69 28.88
N THR A 482 -9.86 -41.73 28.29
CA THR A 482 -10.23 -40.40 28.88
C THR A 482 -9.09 -39.64 29.60
N LYS A 483 -8.86 -38.32 29.42
CA LYS A 483 -9.78 -37.18 29.30
C LYS A 483 -9.03 -35.86 29.01
N GLY A 484 -9.69 -34.94 28.29
CA GLY A 484 -9.67 -33.48 28.54
C GLY A 484 -8.83 -32.62 27.57
N PHE A 485 -9.40 -32.02 26.51
CA PHE A 485 -10.12 -30.71 26.42
C PHE A 485 -9.21 -29.48 26.66
N HIS A 486 -9.20 -28.36 25.93
CA HIS A 486 -10.03 -27.69 24.90
C HIS A 486 -9.07 -26.98 23.91
N GLY A 487 -9.33 -26.71 22.63
CA GLY A 487 -10.56 -26.26 21.98
C GLY A 487 -10.48 -24.75 21.69
N ARG A 488 -10.17 -24.34 20.45
CA ARG A 488 -10.62 -23.04 19.90
C ARG A 488 -10.91 -23.12 18.41
N GLN A 489 -12.09 -22.61 18.10
CA GLN A 489 -12.90 -22.77 16.90
C GLN A 489 -12.34 -22.01 15.68
N ARG A 490 -12.51 -22.64 14.52
CA ARG A 490 -12.52 -22.00 13.21
C ARG A 490 -13.81 -21.16 13.08
N ARG A 491 -13.71 -19.96 12.54
CA ARG A 491 -14.86 -19.16 12.09
C ARG A 491 -14.95 -19.25 10.58
N ASP A 492 -16.04 -19.84 10.12
CA ASP A 492 -16.52 -19.77 8.74
C ASP A 492 -17.19 -18.40 8.50
N TYR A 493 -16.92 -17.80 7.34
CA TYR A 493 -17.58 -16.58 6.86
C TYR A 493 -18.65 -16.97 5.84
N PRO A 494 -19.93 -16.61 6.02
CA PRO A 494 -20.93 -16.74 4.97
C PRO A 494 -20.87 -15.54 4.01
N LEU A 495 -20.98 -15.86 2.71
CA LEU A 495 -21.22 -14.95 1.60
C LEU A 495 -22.63 -14.35 1.71
N LEU A 496 -22.74 -13.03 1.67
CA LEU A 496 -24.01 -12.32 1.48
C LEU A 496 -24.02 -11.66 0.11
N LEU A 497 -24.87 -12.19 -0.76
CA LEU A 497 -25.37 -11.56 -1.97
C LEU A 497 -26.49 -10.59 -1.56
N GLY A 498 -26.47 -9.37 -2.08
CA GLY A 498 -27.55 -8.41 -1.95
C GLY A 498 -27.54 -7.44 -3.13
N HIS A 499 -28.56 -7.53 -3.97
CA HIS A 499 -28.95 -6.54 -4.97
C HIS A 499 -30.33 -5.95 -4.55
N PRO A 500 -30.78 -4.83 -5.15
CA PRO A 500 -31.26 -3.67 -4.39
C PRO A 500 -32.79 -3.49 -4.43
N GLN A 501 -33.28 -2.68 -3.49
CA GLN A 501 -34.38 -1.73 -3.68
C GLN A 501 -34.01 -0.42 -2.98
#